data_AF-A0AAV3RIU2-F1
#
_entry.id   AF-A0AAV3RIU2-F1
#
_cell.length_a   1.000
_cell.length_b   1.000
_cell.length_c   1.000
_cell.angle_alpha   90.00
_cell.angle_beta   90.00
_cell.angle_gamma   90.00
#
_symmetry.space_group_name_H-M   'P 1'
#
loop_
_entity.id
_entity.type
_entity.pdbx_description
1 polymer ?
#
loop_
_entity_poly.entity_id
_entity_poly.type
_entity_poly.pdbx_seq_one_letter_code
_entity_poly.pdbx_strand_id
1 'polypeptide(L)'
;MEETTWEQRLNALTHLLINPTTSPSLHSQILISTQVPCYLNWDYPPILCKKHSKTFPSLHLQWAFTQFLKRASRFGLPLTSWRSKCAYQLPPPLILAQGVEEAQWGDEEKRKFVRRRFSRKKIGNNVNPLIPIIVPNLLLFSLLLWDPYQDSAD
;
A
#
# COMPACT_ATOMS: atom_id res chain seq x y z
N MET A 1 2.64 8.71 -16.37
CA MET A 1 1.46 9.04 -15.54
C MET A 1 0.72 10.18 -16.25
N GLU A 2 0.22 9.93 -17.47
CA GLU A 2 -0.08 11.03 -18.44
C GLU A 2 -1.47 10.94 -19.10
N GLU A 3 -2.33 10.01 -18.69
CA GLU A 3 -3.64 9.78 -19.34
C GLU A 3 -4.85 10.34 -18.58
N THR A 4 -4.65 11.29 -17.66
CA THR A 4 -5.76 11.91 -16.92
C THR A 4 -5.89 13.38 -17.28
N THR A 5 -7.10 13.79 -17.67
CA THR A 5 -7.39 15.19 -18.01
C THR A 5 -7.34 16.06 -16.75
N TRP A 6 -7.08 17.36 -16.93
CA TRP A 6 -7.02 18.30 -15.80
C TRP A 6 -8.30 18.31 -14.96
N GLU A 7 -9.46 18.22 -15.61
CA GLU A 7 -10.77 18.16 -14.96
C GLU A 7 -10.93 16.92 -14.07
N GLN A 8 -10.48 15.76 -14.55
CA GLN A 8 -10.50 14.52 -13.77
C GLN A 8 -9.60 14.62 -12.53
N ARG A 9 -8.43 15.27 -12.68
CA ARG A 9 -7.51 15.51 -11.56
C ARG A 9 -8.12 16.44 -10.52
N LEU A 10 -8.73 17.54 -10.96
CA LEU A 10 -9.41 18.49 -10.07
C LEU A 10 -10.57 17.83 -9.34
N ASN A 11 -11.39 17.04 -10.01
CA ASN A 11 -12.51 16.35 -9.39
C ASN A 11 -12.02 15.32 -8.34
N ALA A 12 -10.98 14.55 -8.65
CA ALA A 12 -10.38 13.58 -7.73
C ALA A 12 -9.80 14.26 -6.49
N LEU A 13 -9.07 15.36 -6.70
CA LEU A 13 -8.53 16.16 -5.61
C LEU A 13 -9.65 16.74 -4.76
N THR A 14 -10.65 17.36 -5.39
CA THR A 14 -11.77 17.99 -4.67
C THR A 14 -12.49 16.97 -3.79
N HIS A 15 -12.80 15.79 -4.32
CA HIS A 15 -13.40 14.71 -3.55
C HIS A 15 -12.53 14.28 -2.35
N LEU A 16 -11.20 14.17 -2.54
CA LEU A 16 -10.26 13.77 -1.49
C LEU A 16 -10.04 14.86 -0.43
N LEU A 17 -10.11 16.13 -0.81
CA LEU A 17 -9.95 17.27 0.09
C LEU A 17 -11.20 17.48 0.96
N ILE A 18 -12.40 17.26 0.40
CA ILE A 18 -13.67 17.42 1.09
C ILE A 18 -13.95 16.25 2.05
N ASN A 19 -13.52 15.03 1.68
CA ASN A 19 -13.81 13.81 2.46
C ASN A 19 -12.52 13.18 3.04
N PRO A 20 -11.89 13.79 4.07
CA PRO A 20 -10.74 13.21 4.72
C PRO A 20 -11.18 11.95 5.50
N THR A 21 -10.82 10.78 4.99
CA THR A 21 -11.07 9.50 5.67
C THR A 21 -9.85 8.60 5.58
N THR A 22 -9.76 7.62 6.48
CA THR A 22 -8.79 6.51 6.42
C THR A 22 -9.41 5.25 5.81
N SER A 23 -10.75 5.17 5.77
CA SER A 23 -11.55 4.07 5.23
C SER A 23 -12.54 4.61 4.18
N PRO A 24 -12.14 4.71 2.90
CA PRO A 24 -13.01 5.21 1.85
C PRO A 24 -14.24 4.33 1.63
N SER A 25 -15.42 4.93 1.45
CA SER A 25 -16.62 4.19 1.05
C SER A 25 -16.48 3.66 -0.38
N LEU A 26 -17.22 2.60 -0.73
CA LEU A 26 -17.17 1.98 -2.06
C LEU A 26 -17.48 2.99 -3.17
N HIS A 27 -18.47 3.86 -2.97
CA HIS A 27 -18.81 4.94 -3.90
C HIS A 27 -17.60 5.83 -4.20
N SER A 28 -16.93 6.29 -3.16
CA SER A 28 -15.79 7.16 -3.30
C SER A 28 -14.59 6.44 -3.93
N GLN A 29 -14.45 5.12 -3.70
CA GLN A 29 -13.44 4.30 -4.37
C GLN A 29 -13.71 4.20 -5.89
N ILE A 30 -14.96 3.92 -6.29
CA ILE A 30 -15.35 3.86 -7.69
C ILE A 30 -15.13 5.21 -8.36
N LEU A 31 -15.59 6.31 -7.75
CA LEU A 31 -15.45 7.66 -8.29
C LEU A 31 -14.00 8.02 -8.62
N ILE A 32 -13.06 7.64 -7.75
CA ILE A 32 -11.66 7.98 -8.00
C ILE A 32 -11.01 6.97 -8.94
N SER A 33 -11.46 5.71 -8.95
CA SER A 33 -11.03 4.74 -9.96
C SER A 33 -11.45 5.12 -11.39
N THR A 34 -12.56 5.84 -11.58
CA THR A 34 -12.97 6.33 -12.91
C THR A 34 -12.11 7.51 -13.35
N GLN A 35 -11.65 8.33 -12.41
CA GLN A 35 -10.83 9.53 -12.68
C GLN A 35 -9.32 9.22 -12.75
N VAL A 36 -8.88 8.19 -12.03
CA VAL A 36 -7.46 7.77 -11.91
C VAL A 36 -7.37 6.25 -12.02
N PRO A 37 -7.59 5.68 -13.21
CA PRO A 37 -7.82 4.25 -13.35
C PRO A 37 -6.59 3.38 -13.10
N CYS A 38 -5.38 3.87 -13.39
CA CYS A 38 -4.17 3.04 -13.46
C CYS A 38 -3.11 3.38 -12.39
N TYR A 39 -3.52 3.83 -11.21
CA TYR A 39 -2.57 4.25 -10.18
C TYR A 39 -2.29 3.14 -9.14
N LEU A 40 -1.11 2.52 -9.27
CA LEU A 40 -0.70 1.35 -8.49
C LEU A 40 -0.49 1.62 -6.99
N ASN A 41 -0.32 2.89 -6.61
CA ASN A 41 0.02 3.25 -5.24
C ASN A 41 -1.17 3.23 -4.27
N TRP A 42 -2.38 3.10 -4.78
CA TRP A 42 -3.62 3.10 -3.99
C TRP A 42 -3.97 1.76 -3.36
N ASP A 43 -4.74 1.79 -2.28
CA ASP A 43 -5.12 0.57 -1.56
C ASP A 43 -6.20 -0.25 -2.28
N TYR A 44 -6.84 0.29 -3.32
CA TYR A 44 -7.80 -0.45 -4.12
C TYR A 44 -7.19 -0.97 -5.42
N PRO A 45 -7.74 -2.07 -5.97
CA PRO A 45 -7.30 -2.57 -7.24
C PRO A 45 -7.66 -1.59 -8.38
N PRO A 46 -6.78 -1.45 -9.40
CA PRO A 46 -7.02 -0.63 -10.59
C PRO A 46 -8.00 -1.33 -11.56
N ILE A 47 -9.24 -1.55 -11.12
CA ILE A 47 -10.27 -2.34 -11.85
C ILE A 47 -10.65 -1.70 -13.19
N LEU A 48 -10.69 -0.37 -13.26
CA LEU A 48 -11.10 0.37 -14.45
C LEU A 48 -9.91 0.76 -15.36
N CYS A 49 -8.72 0.23 -15.07
CA CYS A 49 -7.55 0.47 -15.91
C CYS A 49 -7.67 -0.31 -17.22
N LYS A 50 -7.95 0.41 -18.31
CA LYS A 50 -7.98 -0.14 -19.67
C LYS A 50 -6.59 -0.48 -20.23
N LYS A 51 -5.51 -0.12 -19.52
CA LYS A 51 -4.14 -0.51 -19.91
C LYS A 51 -3.92 -1.99 -19.62
N HIS A 52 -4.15 -2.81 -20.63
CA HIS A 52 -3.69 -4.18 -20.62
C HIS A 52 -2.16 -4.20 -20.79
N SER A 53 -1.44 -4.53 -19.72
CA SER A 53 -0.05 -4.96 -19.84
C SER A 53 -0.05 -6.31 -20.56
N LYS A 54 0.28 -6.31 -21.86
CA LYS A 54 0.52 -7.54 -22.63
C LYS A 54 1.77 -8.30 -22.15
N THR A 55 2.54 -7.72 -21.24
CA THR A 55 3.77 -8.26 -20.70
C THR A 55 3.55 -8.68 -19.24
N PHE A 56 3.93 -9.91 -18.89
CA PHE A 56 3.99 -10.37 -17.51
C PHE A 56 5.00 -9.50 -16.72
N PRO A 57 4.70 -9.09 -15.47
CA PRO A 57 3.50 -9.37 -14.68
C PRO A 57 2.31 -8.46 -15.03
N SER A 58 1.09 -8.99 -14.89
CA SER A 58 -0.15 -8.26 -15.12
C SER A 58 -0.25 -7.03 -14.20
N LEU A 59 -0.98 -6.00 -14.62
CA LEU A 59 -1.12 -4.75 -13.85
C LEU A 59 -1.71 -4.99 -12.45
N HIS A 60 -2.62 -5.97 -12.33
CA HIS A 60 -3.17 -6.39 -11.04
C HIS A 60 -2.14 -7.09 -10.15
N LEU A 61 -1.24 -7.90 -10.72
CA LEU A 61 -0.14 -8.51 -9.96
C LEU A 61 0.88 -7.47 -9.50
N GLN A 62 1.21 -6.50 -10.36
CA GLN A 62 2.06 -5.37 -9.99
C GLN A 62 1.45 -4.56 -8.84
N TRP A 63 0.15 -4.27 -8.91
CA TRP A 63 -0.57 -3.61 -7.83
C TRP A 63 -0.56 -4.46 -6.54
N ALA A 64 -0.89 -5.75 -6.63
CA ALA A 64 -0.90 -6.63 -5.47
C ALA A 64 0.49 -6.67 -4.80
N PHE A 65 1.55 -6.75 -5.61
CA PHE A 65 2.93 -6.74 -5.13
C PHE A 65 3.33 -5.42 -4.48
N THR A 66 2.97 -4.27 -5.07
CA THR A 66 3.27 -2.97 -4.45
C THR A 66 2.53 -2.78 -3.13
N GLN A 67 1.26 -3.22 -3.04
CA GLN A 67 0.51 -3.18 -1.79
C GLN A 67 1.09 -4.12 -0.75
N PHE A 68 1.50 -5.31 -1.16
CA PHE A 68 2.17 -6.28 -0.31
C PHE A 68 3.46 -5.70 0.29
N LEU A 69 4.35 -5.14 -0.54
CA LEU A 69 5.59 -4.51 -0.09
C LEU A 69 5.33 -3.31 0.83
N LYS A 70 4.31 -2.49 0.53
CA LYS A 70 3.92 -1.36 1.40
C LYS A 70 3.43 -1.80 2.76
N ARG A 71 2.67 -2.90 2.83
CA ARG A 71 2.20 -3.45 4.11
C ARG A 71 3.37 -4.05 4.89
N ALA A 72 4.27 -4.76 4.22
CA ALA A 72 5.47 -5.33 4.83
C ALA A 72 6.42 -4.25 5.37
N SER A 73 6.67 -3.19 4.60
CA SER A 73 7.57 -2.10 5.00
C SER A 73 7.02 -1.22 6.13
N ARG A 74 5.70 -1.18 6.30
CA ARG A 74 5.06 -0.39 7.35
C ARG A 74 5.18 -1.01 8.75
N PHE A 75 5.58 -2.29 8.91
CA PHE A 75 5.78 -2.94 10.22
C PHE A 75 4.66 -2.69 11.27
N GLY A 76 3.40 -2.52 10.83
CA GLY A 76 2.26 -2.22 11.70
C GLY A 76 2.02 -0.74 12.03
N LEU A 77 2.66 0.19 11.31
CA LEU A 77 2.37 1.63 11.39
C LEU A 77 0.91 1.94 10.98
N PRO A 78 0.29 2.96 11.60
CA PRO A 78 -1.11 3.30 11.39
C PRO A 78 -1.43 3.63 9.92
N LEU A 79 -2.67 3.36 9.54
CA LEU A 79 -3.20 3.62 8.21
C LEU A 79 -3.09 5.12 7.88
N THR A 80 -2.37 5.44 6.80
CA THR A 80 -2.23 6.82 6.35
C THR A 80 -3.55 7.31 5.76
N SER A 81 -3.87 8.59 5.98
CA SER A 81 -5.10 9.21 5.46
C SER A 81 -5.21 9.01 3.95
N TRP A 82 -6.44 8.86 3.46
CA TRP A 82 -6.69 8.64 2.05
C TRP A 82 -6.07 9.73 1.16
N ARG A 83 -6.14 10.97 1.63
CA ARG A 83 -5.50 12.15 1.03
C ARG A 83 -4.00 11.96 0.79
N SER A 84 -3.27 11.35 1.73
CA SER A 84 -1.82 11.13 1.62
C SER A 84 -1.39 10.21 0.48
N LYS A 85 -2.34 9.44 -0.06
CA LYS A 85 -2.07 8.50 -1.13
C LYS A 85 -2.31 9.12 -2.51
N CYS A 86 -2.87 10.33 -2.61
CA CYS A 86 -3.18 10.97 -3.88
C CYS A 86 -1.92 11.30 -4.70
N ALA A 87 -1.91 10.93 -5.98
CA ALA A 87 -0.80 11.23 -6.91
C ALA A 87 -0.65 12.73 -7.21
N TYR A 88 -1.76 13.48 -7.13
CA TYR A 88 -1.84 14.85 -7.62
C TYR A 88 -1.56 15.91 -6.54
N GLN A 89 -1.39 15.48 -5.28
CA GLN A 89 -1.10 16.42 -4.21
C GLN A 89 0.40 16.73 -4.21
N LEU A 90 0.76 17.97 -4.59
CA LEU A 90 2.09 18.53 -4.42
C LEU A 90 2.03 19.74 -3.47
N PRO A 91 2.83 19.77 -2.38
CA PRO A 91 3.72 18.71 -1.91
C PRO A 91 2.93 17.49 -1.36
N PRO A 92 3.50 16.27 -1.42
CA PRO A 92 2.90 15.13 -0.77
C PRO A 92 2.70 15.47 0.72
N PRO A 93 1.50 15.26 1.28
CA PRO A 93 1.22 15.73 2.63
C PRO A 93 2.13 15.01 3.61
N LEU A 94 2.63 15.78 4.58
CA LEU A 94 3.39 15.24 5.71
C LEU A 94 2.55 14.16 6.39
N ILE A 95 3.04 12.92 6.35
CA ILE A 95 2.40 11.76 6.96
C ILE A 95 2.68 11.82 8.46
N LEU A 96 1.97 12.71 9.16
CA LEU A 96 1.81 12.59 10.60
C LEU A 96 0.61 11.67 10.81
N ALA A 97 0.89 10.45 11.29
CA ALA A 97 -0.15 9.50 11.60
C ALA A 97 -1.13 10.14 12.60
N GLN A 98 -2.36 10.34 12.16
CA GLN A 98 -3.44 10.96 12.93
C GLN A 98 -3.75 10.07 14.15
N GLY A 99 -3.05 10.31 15.26
CA GLY A 99 -3.12 9.49 16.49
C GLY A 99 -1.77 9.05 17.05
N VAL A 100 -0.65 9.32 16.38
CA VAL A 100 0.68 9.18 16.97
C VAL A 100 1.15 10.60 17.24
N GLU A 101 1.10 11.03 18.50
CA GLU A 101 1.94 12.15 18.94
C GLU A 101 3.34 11.89 18.39
N GLU A 102 3.98 12.91 17.82
CA GLU A 102 5.38 12.78 17.41
C GLU A 102 6.11 12.09 18.56
N ALA A 103 6.65 10.90 18.30
CA ALA A 103 7.37 10.20 19.33
C ALA A 103 8.52 11.13 19.73
N GLN A 104 8.38 11.81 20.88
CA GLN A 104 9.39 12.68 21.48
C GLN A 104 10.56 11.84 22.00
N TRP A 105 10.87 10.77 21.30
CA TRP A 105 11.99 9.92 21.57
C TRP A 105 13.21 10.62 21.00
N GLY A 106 14.09 11.05 21.90
CA GLY A 106 15.47 11.35 21.52
C GLY A 106 16.10 10.15 20.80
N ASP A 107 17.16 10.37 20.02
CA ASP A 107 17.82 9.30 19.25
C ASP A 107 18.26 8.12 20.12
N GLU A 108 18.57 8.38 21.38
CA GLU A 108 18.89 7.35 22.37
C GLU A 108 17.68 6.49 22.75
N GLU A 109 16.51 7.09 22.89
CA GLU A 109 15.26 6.40 23.25
C GLU A 109 14.76 5.54 22.09
N LYS A 110 14.87 6.02 20.85
CA LYS A 110 14.63 5.23 19.64
C LYS A 110 15.53 3.99 19.61
N ARG A 111 16.84 4.17 19.81
CA ARG A 111 17.81 3.06 19.84
C ARG A 111 17.51 2.08 20.98
N LYS A 112 17.14 2.58 22.17
CA LYS A 112 16.75 1.74 23.32
C LYS A 112 15.47 0.96 23.06
N PHE A 113 14.46 1.56 22.44
CA PHE A 113 13.22 0.87 22.08
C PHE A 113 13.46 -0.26 21.07
N VAL A 114 14.22 0.05 20.01
CA VAL A 114 14.61 -0.94 18.99
C VAL A 114 15.40 -2.07 19.63
N ARG A 115 16.42 -1.77 20.45
CA ARG A 115 17.18 -2.77 21.19
C ARG A 115 16.29 -3.59 22.13
N ARG A 116 15.38 -2.97 22.88
CA ARG A 116 14.42 -3.69 23.76
C ARG A 116 13.52 -4.61 22.94
N ARG A 117 13.06 -4.18 21.78
CA ARG A 117 12.22 -4.98 20.88
C ARG A 117 12.96 -6.20 20.33
N PHE A 118 14.22 -6.03 19.93
CA PHE A 118 15.09 -7.13 19.49
C PHE A 118 15.61 -8.00 20.65
N SER A 119 15.66 -7.46 21.87
CA SER A 119 16.13 -8.12 23.09
C SER A 119 15.03 -8.87 23.85
N ARG A 120 13.74 -8.64 23.55
CA ARG A 120 12.63 -9.43 24.11
C ARG A 120 12.87 -10.90 23.77
N LYS A 121 13.31 -11.68 24.78
CA LYS A 121 13.64 -13.09 24.66
C LYS A 121 12.43 -13.89 24.17
N LYS A 122 12.74 -14.77 23.22
CA LYS A 122 11.90 -15.75 22.53
C LYS A 122 10.97 -16.48 23.50
N ILE A 123 9.65 -16.28 23.37
CA ILE A 123 8.70 -17.32 23.76
C ILE A 123 8.86 -18.43 22.72
N GLY A 124 9.70 -19.42 23.06
CA GLY A 124 9.62 -20.77 22.53
C GLY A 124 9.99 -21.03 21.06
N ASN A 125 10.80 -20.20 20.39
CA ASN A 125 11.33 -20.63 19.09
C ASN A 125 12.70 -20.04 18.77
N ASN A 126 13.66 -20.88 18.39
CA ASN A 126 15.00 -20.46 17.98
C ASN A 126 15.03 -19.73 16.62
N VAL A 127 13.85 -19.48 16.08
CA VAL A 127 13.56 -18.91 14.78
C VAL A 127 13.75 -17.38 14.82
N ASN A 128 14.35 -16.82 13.78
CA ASN A 128 14.52 -15.37 13.62
C ASN A 128 13.14 -14.66 13.68
N PRO A 129 12.97 -13.58 14.46
CA PRO A 129 11.68 -12.88 14.61
C PRO A 129 11.08 -12.35 13.30
N LEU A 130 11.88 -12.25 12.23
CA LEU A 130 11.41 -11.89 10.90
C LEU A 130 10.73 -13.05 10.17
N ILE A 131 11.02 -14.30 10.49
CA ILE A 131 10.49 -15.49 9.82
C ILE A 131 8.94 -15.59 9.90
N PRO A 132 8.26 -15.43 11.05
CA PRO A 132 6.81 -15.49 11.09
C PRO A 132 6.12 -14.36 10.30
N ILE A 133 6.85 -13.28 9.98
CA ILE A 133 6.36 -12.20 9.12
C ILE A 133 6.68 -12.50 7.65
N ILE A 134 7.91 -12.95 7.36
CA ILE A 134 8.40 -13.15 6.00
C ILE A 134 7.82 -14.41 5.36
N VAL A 135 7.67 -15.52 6.08
CA VAL A 135 7.27 -16.81 5.50
C VAL A 135 5.84 -16.80 4.96
N PRO A 136 4.80 -16.38 5.70
CA PRO A 136 3.43 -16.33 5.15
C PRO A 136 3.34 -15.40 3.95
N ASN A 137 4.11 -14.31 4.01
CA ASN A 137 4.20 -13.27 3.02
C ASN A 137 4.89 -13.73 1.71
N LEU A 138 5.98 -14.48 1.82
CA LEU A 138 6.66 -15.09 0.66
C LEU A 138 5.82 -16.22 0.06
N LEU A 139 5.10 -16.98 0.89
CA LEU A 139 4.18 -18.01 0.40
C LEU A 139 3.04 -17.38 -0.42
N LEU A 140 2.40 -16.33 0.11
CA LEU A 140 1.41 -15.55 -0.65
C LEU A 140 2.02 -14.93 -1.92
N PHE A 141 3.26 -14.47 -1.86
CA PHE A 141 3.97 -13.96 -3.04
C PHE A 141 4.21 -15.04 -4.10
N SER A 142 4.58 -16.26 -3.71
CA SER A 142 4.75 -17.37 -4.66
C SER A 142 3.44 -17.74 -5.37
N LEU A 143 2.31 -17.69 -4.66
CA LEU A 143 0.98 -17.92 -5.25
C LEU A 143 0.59 -16.85 -6.27
N LEU A 144 1.06 -15.60 -6.11
CA LEU A 144 0.82 -14.54 -7.09
C LEU A 144 1.64 -14.71 -8.37
N LEU A 145 2.78 -15.40 -8.30
CA LEU A 145 3.63 -15.67 -9.46
C LEU A 145 3.26 -16.99 -10.16
N TRP A 146 2.46 -17.84 -9.51
CA TRP A 146 1.97 -19.08 -10.07
C TRP A 146 0.80 -18.78 -11.01
N ASP A 147 0.95 -19.13 -12.29
CA ASP A 147 -0.14 -19.07 -13.28
C ASP A 147 -0.83 -20.44 -13.34
N PRO A 148 -2.05 -20.61 -12.79
CA PRO A 148 -2.71 -21.91 -12.71
C PRO A 148 -3.29 -22.39 -14.05
N TYR A 149 -3.19 -21.62 -15.13
CA TYR A 149 -3.79 -21.88 -16.45
C TYR A 149 -2.76 -22.22 -17.56
N GLN A 150 -1.60 -22.79 -17.22
CA GLN A 150 -0.62 -23.15 -18.25
C GLN A 150 -1.00 -24.33 -19.17
N ASP A 151 -2.15 -24.98 -18.97
CA ASP A 151 -2.58 -26.10 -19.81
C ASP A 151 -3.91 -25.81 -20.54
N SER A 152 -3.83 -25.14 -21.68
CA SER A 152 -4.72 -25.38 -22.82
C SER A 152 -4.15 -24.74 -24.08
N ALA A 153 -3.04 -25.31 -24.57
CA ALA A 153 -2.56 -25.09 -25.93
C ALA A 153 -2.52 -26.45 -26.64
N ASP A 154 -3.72 -26.93 -26.99
CA ASP A 154 -3.96 -27.90 -28.07
C ASP A 154 -4.91 -27.24 -29.07
#